data_AF-A0A6M0IQI7-F1
#
_entry.id   AF-A0A6M0IQI7-F1
#
_cell.length_a   1.000
_cell.length_b   1.000
_cell.length_c   1.000
_cell.angle_alpha   90.00
_cell.angle_beta   90.00
_cell.angle_gamma   90.00
#
_symmetry.space_group_name_H-M   'P 1'
#
loop_
_entity.id
_entity.type
_entity.pdbx_description
1 polymer ?
#
loop_
_entity_poly.entity_id
_entity_poly.type
_entity_poly.pdbx_seq_one_letter_code
_entity_poly.pdbx_strand_id
1 'polypeptide(L)'
;MAENSPIIYQVESLFWSVETELAKRWALYNIPAIFASRPLIHLRVIVKSWWQLYHESRCARLGINRQIWERNQANPVVPLDTPALVASLEGVWRLIHLEDLSTFRPLSKAEEASMCLLALLIKFYSTTDREKWRHIL
;
A
#
# COMPACT_ATOMS: atom_id res chain seq x y z
N MET A 1 4.34 23.98 -14.66
CA MET A 1 2.86 24.04 -14.61
C MET A 1 2.39 22.79 -13.89
N ALA A 2 1.69 22.95 -12.77
CA ALA A 2 1.41 21.86 -11.84
C ALA A 2 0.52 20.79 -12.49
N GLU A 3 1.04 19.56 -12.57
CA GLU A 3 0.28 18.34 -12.84
C GLU A 3 -0.71 18.08 -11.68
N ASN A 4 -1.77 18.87 -11.58
CA ASN A 4 -2.94 18.53 -10.78
C ASN A 4 -3.81 17.53 -11.56
N SER A 5 -3.22 16.40 -11.95
CA SER A 5 -3.97 15.36 -12.66
C SER A 5 -4.91 14.69 -11.65
N PRO A 6 -6.22 14.56 -11.93
CA PRO A 6 -7.19 13.92 -11.03
C PRO A 6 -6.77 12.50 -10.62
N ILE A 7 -5.96 11.83 -11.45
CA ILE A 7 -5.39 10.50 -11.18
C ILE A 7 -4.41 10.53 -10.00
N ILE A 8 -3.58 11.57 -9.86
CA ILE A 8 -2.60 11.67 -8.76
C ILE A 8 -3.34 11.82 -7.43
N TYR A 9 -4.38 12.64 -7.39
CA TYR A 9 -5.22 12.81 -6.19
C TYR A 9 -5.89 11.51 -5.75
N GLN A 10 -6.39 10.71 -6.69
CA GLN A 10 -7.01 9.43 -6.40
C GLN A 10 -6.00 8.42 -5.84
N VAL A 11 -4.79 8.38 -6.39
CA VAL A 11 -3.73 7.48 -5.89
C VAL A 11 -3.28 7.89 -4.48
N GLU A 12 -3.08 9.18 -4.22
CA GLU A 12 -2.74 9.65 -2.88
C GLU A 12 -3.83 9.28 -1.85
N SER A 13 -5.10 9.50 -2.19
CA SER A 13 -6.24 9.13 -1.35
C SER A 13 -6.28 7.63 -1.08
N LEU A 14 -5.96 6.78 -2.07
CA LEU A 14 -5.84 5.33 -1.90
C LEU A 14 -4.79 4.97 -0.84
N PHE A 15 -3.56 5.48 -0.96
CA PHE A 15 -2.50 5.18 0.01
C PHE A 15 -2.83 5.69 1.42
N TRP A 16 -3.48 6.85 1.54
CA TRP A 16 -3.94 7.37 2.82
C TRP A 16 -5.06 6.53 3.45
N SER A 17 -6.00 6.06 2.63
CA SER A 17 -7.10 5.20 3.07
C SER A 17 -6.59 3.84 3.54
N VAL A 18 -5.67 3.24 2.78
CA VAL A 18 -4.99 1.99 3.18
C VAL A 18 -4.21 2.17 4.47
N GLU A 19 -3.36 3.20 4.59
CA GLU A 19 -2.59 3.42 5.82
C GLU A 19 -3.49 3.61 7.05
N THR A 20 -4.53 4.41 6.91
CA THR A 20 -5.45 4.72 8.00
C THR A 20 -6.20 3.46 8.45
N GLU A 21 -6.71 2.68 7.51
CA GLU A 21 -7.43 1.46 7.84
C GLU A 21 -6.52 0.40 8.44
N LEU A 22 -5.31 0.22 7.89
CA LEU A 22 -4.31 -0.69 8.46
C LEU A 22 -3.91 -0.29 9.88
N ALA A 23 -3.80 1.02 10.17
CA ALA A 23 -3.53 1.51 11.52
C ALA A 23 -4.66 1.19 12.50
N LYS A 24 -5.92 1.34 12.08
CA LYS A 24 -7.08 0.94 12.88
C LYS A 24 -7.08 -0.55 13.18
N ARG A 25 -6.81 -1.38 12.16
CA ARG A 25 -6.76 -2.84 12.32
C ARG A 25 -5.60 -3.32 13.19
N TRP A 26 -4.46 -2.65 13.10
CA TRP A 26 -3.34 -2.87 14.01
C TRP A 26 -3.73 -2.60 15.47
N ALA A 27 -4.43 -1.49 15.75
CA ALA A 27 -4.91 -1.17 17.10
C ALA A 27 -5.92 -2.20 17.65
N LEU A 28 -6.63 -2.90 16.76
CA LEU A 28 -7.57 -3.97 17.10
C LEU A 28 -6.93 -5.38 17.05
N TYR A 29 -5.61 -5.48 16.90
CA TYR A 29 -4.87 -6.74 16.72
C TYR A 29 -5.37 -7.61 15.56
N ASN A 30 -6.11 -7.03 14.61
CA ASN A 30 -6.62 -7.72 13.42
C ASN A 30 -5.62 -7.57 12.26
N ILE A 31 -4.40 -8.08 12.44
CA ILE A 31 -3.30 -7.92 11.49
C ILE A 31 -2.40 -9.16 11.55
N PRO A 32 -1.61 -9.51 10.49
CA PRO A 32 -0.69 -10.63 10.57
C PRO A 32 0.32 -10.50 11.72
N ALA A 33 0.71 -11.63 12.31
CA ALA A 33 1.59 -11.70 13.48
C ALA A 33 2.94 -10.94 13.30
N ILE A 34 3.46 -10.90 12.08
CA ILE A 34 4.68 -10.16 11.73
C ILE A 34 4.57 -8.66 12.02
N PHE A 35 3.36 -8.09 11.95
CA PHE A 35 3.09 -6.69 12.28
C PHE A 35 2.63 -6.51 13.73
N ALA A 36 1.92 -7.50 14.30
CA ALA A 36 1.41 -7.43 15.67
C ALA A 36 2.55 -7.31 16.70
N SER A 37 3.71 -7.91 16.42
CA SER A 37 4.92 -7.82 17.25
C SER A 37 5.74 -6.54 17.03
N ARG A 38 5.28 -5.63 16.15
CA ARG A 38 6.01 -4.41 15.77
C ARG A 38 5.18 -3.16 16.10
N PRO A 39 5.82 -2.03 16.41
CA PRO A 39 5.10 -0.78 16.63
C PRO A 39 4.43 -0.30 15.34
N LEU A 40 3.30 0.41 15.46
CA LEU A 40 2.51 0.95 14.33
C LEU A 40 3.36 1.72 13.30
N ILE A 41 4.42 2.41 13.74
CA ILE A 41 5.34 3.14 12.86
C ILE A 41 5.94 2.24 11.78
N HIS A 42 6.18 0.96 12.07
CA HIS A 42 6.70 0.00 11.11
C HIS A 42 5.72 -0.22 9.94
N LEU A 43 4.42 -0.34 10.24
CA LEU A 43 3.37 -0.46 9.23
C LEU A 43 3.28 0.79 8.36
N ARG A 44 3.35 1.98 8.96
CA ARG A 44 3.37 3.25 8.21
C ARG A 44 4.59 3.39 7.30
N VAL A 45 5.76 2.96 7.76
CA VAL A 45 6.99 2.93 6.95
C VAL A 45 6.84 2.00 5.74
N ILE A 46 6.17 0.86 5.90
CA ILE A 46 5.91 -0.06 4.79
C ILE A 46 4.94 0.55 3.77
N VAL A 47 3.83 1.18 4.21
CA VAL A 47 2.93 1.88 3.29
C VAL A 47 3.64 3.02 2.57
N LYS A 48 4.50 3.77 3.28
CA LYS A 48 5.35 4.79 2.67
C LYS A 48 6.31 4.20 1.62
N SER A 49 6.89 3.03 1.89
CA SER A 49 7.75 2.33 0.93
C SER A 49 7.00 1.95 -0.34
N TRP A 50 5.76 1.44 -0.25
CA TRP A 50 4.92 1.16 -1.41
C TRP A 50 4.62 2.42 -2.23
N TRP A 51 4.32 3.53 -1.54
CA TRP A 51 4.07 4.81 -2.17
C TRP A 51 5.31 5.36 -2.90
N GLN A 52 6.50 5.20 -2.32
CA GLN A 52 7.76 5.56 -2.98
C GLN A 52 8.01 4.69 -4.22
N LEU A 53 7.83 3.37 -4.10
CA LEU A 53 7.96 2.44 -5.23
C LEU A 53 6.99 2.75 -6.38
N TYR A 54 5.76 3.17 -6.07
CA TYR A 54 4.81 3.64 -7.08
C TYR A 54 5.37 4.85 -7.86
N HIS A 55 5.83 5.88 -7.16
CA HIS A 55 6.35 7.08 -7.82
C HIS A 55 7.62 6.80 -8.60
N GLU A 56 8.54 6.00 -8.05
CA GLU A 56 9.76 5.62 -8.74
C GLU A 56 9.46 4.79 -10.00
N SER A 57 8.56 3.79 -9.93
CA SER A 57 8.20 2.98 -11.10
C SER A 57 7.50 3.81 -12.17
N ARG A 58 6.63 4.75 -11.77
CA ARG A 58 6.03 5.71 -12.70
C ARG A 58 7.07 6.60 -13.36
N CYS A 59 8.06 7.08 -12.62
CA CYS A 59 9.17 7.88 -13.14
C CYS A 59 9.99 7.10 -14.17
N ALA A 60 10.37 5.86 -13.82
CA ALA A 60 11.08 4.94 -14.71
C ALA A 60 10.30 4.73 -16.02
N ARG A 61 9.00 4.43 -15.93
CA ARG A 61 8.13 4.22 -17.09
C ARG A 61 7.98 5.45 -17.99
N LEU A 62 7.91 6.65 -17.40
CA LEU A 62 7.71 7.90 -18.14
C LEU A 62 9.03 8.56 -18.57
N GLY A 63 10.19 8.02 -18.18
CA GLY A 63 11.48 8.64 -18.44
C GLY A 63 11.66 10.00 -17.73
N ILE A 64 10.97 10.22 -16.61
CA ILE A 64 10.99 11.50 -15.88
C ILE A 64 11.91 11.37 -14.66
N ASN A 65 12.85 12.30 -14.51
CA ASN A 65 13.72 12.38 -13.34
C ASN A 65 13.12 13.30 -12.28
N ARG A 66 12.22 12.77 -11.45
CA ARG A 66 11.68 13.49 -10.28
C ARG A 66 11.93 12.66 -9.03
N GLN A 67 12.76 13.20 -8.14
CA GLN A 67 13.27 12.49 -6.97
C GLN A 67 12.54 12.83 -5.67
N ILE A 68 11.79 13.94 -5.65
CA ILE A 68 11.11 14.42 -4.44
C ILE A 68 9.60 14.38 -4.66
N TRP A 69 8.97 13.56 -3.84
CA TRP A 69 7.54 13.43 -3.70
C TRP A 69 7.20 13.69 -2.24
N GLU A 70 6.20 14.52 -1.99
CA GLU A 70 5.67 14.75 -0.65
C GLU A 70 4.24 14.25 -0.61
N ARG A 71 3.88 13.51 0.46
CA ARG A 71 2.48 13.13 0.70
C ARG A 71 1.73 14.34 1.21
N ASN A 72 0.74 14.80 0.46
CA ASN A 72 -0.15 15.84 0.93
C ASN A 72 -1.13 15.25 1.96
N GLN A 73 -1.07 15.74 3.19
CA GLN A 73 -1.93 15.30 4.31
C GLN A 73 -3.38 15.79 4.20
N ALA A 74 -3.67 16.74 3.31
CA ALA A 74 -5.03 17.26 3.10
C ALA A 74 -5.92 16.34 2.25
N ASN A 75 -5.40 15.21 1.78
CA ASN A 75 -6.17 14.30 0.93
C ASN A 75 -7.24 13.55 1.74
N PRO A 76 -8.47 13.45 1.20
CA PRO A 76 -9.55 12.78 1.90
C PRO A 76 -9.24 11.30 2.10
N VAL A 77 -9.49 10.83 3.32
CA VAL A 77 -9.42 9.42 3.70
C VAL A 77 -10.80 8.81 3.49
N VAL A 78 -10.89 7.76 2.69
CA VAL A 78 -12.11 6.98 2.51
C VAL A 78 -12.10 5.83 3.52
N PRO A 79 -13.15 5.64 4.34
CA PRO A 79 -13.28 4.47 5.20
C PRO A 79 -13.33 3.19 4.37
N LEU A 80 -12.60 2.15 4.79
CA LEU A 80 -12.53 0.87 4.07
C LEU A 80 -13.02 -0.26 4.99
N ASP A 81 -14.07 -0.96 4.57
CA ASP A 81 -14.40 -2.26 5.17
C ASP A 81 -13.40 -3.34 4.70
N THR A 82 -13.58 -4.61 5.09
CA THR A 82 -12.63 -5.67 4.72
C THR A 82 -12.55 -5.90 3.21
N PRO A 83 -13.67 -6.06 2.48
CA PRO A 83 -13.61 -6.18 1.02
C PRO A 83 -12.95 -4.96 0.34
N ALA A 84 -13.30 -3.74 0.75
CA ALA A 84 -12.71 -2.52 0.20
C ALA A 84 -11.23 -2.38 0.53
N LEU A 85 -10.79 -2.83 1.71
CA LEU A 85 -9.38 -2.88 2.07
C LEU A 85 -8.61 -3.85 1.17
N VAL A 86 -9.14 -5.06 0.95
CA VAL A 86 -8.51 -6.03 0.04
C VAL A 86 -8.40 -5.45 -1.36
N ALA A 87 -9.48 -4.91 -1.92
CA ALA A 87 -9.48 -4.29 -3.24
C ALA A 87 -8.49 -3.11 -3.33
N SER A 88 -8.36 -2.32 -2.26
CA SER A 88 -7.41 -1.21 -2.18
C SER A 88 -5.96 -1.68 -2.14
N LEU A 89 -5.65 -2.72 -1.37
CA LEU A 89 -4.32 -3.33 -1.32
C LEU A 89 -3.92 -3.95 -2.66
N GLU A 90 -4.85 -4.63 -3.35
CA GLU A 90 -4.64 -5.10 -4.72
C GLU A 90 -4.44 -3.94 -5.70
N GLY A 91 -5.17 -2.83 -5.52
CA GLY A 91 -4.97 -1.59 -6.27
C GLY A 91 -3.55 -1.04 -6.10
N VAL A 92 -3.06 -0.96 -4.86
CA VAL A 92 -1.67 -0.57 -4.56
C VAL A 92 -0.69 -1.50 -5.25
N TRP A 93 -0.90 -2.82 -5.19
CA TRP A 93 -0.05 -3.81 -5.85
C TRP A 93 0.04 -3.55 -7.36
N ARG A 94 -1.11 -3.33 -8.03
CA ARG A 94 -1.17 -3.10 -9.48
C ARG A 94 -0.55 -1.79 -9.93
N LEU A 95 -0.46 -0.80 -9.04
CA LEU A 95 0.17 0.49 -9.34
C LEU A 95 1.70 0.44 -9.35
N ILE A 96 2.29 -0.55 -8.67
CA ILE A 96 3.74 -0.67 -8.49
C ILE A 96 4.28 -1.64 -9.55
N HIS A 97 4.96 -1.09 -10.55
CA HIS A 97 5.58 -1.87 -11.63
C HIS A 97 7.07 -2.07 -11.33
N LEU A 98 7.40 -3.15 -10.62
CA LEU A 98 8.80 -3.45 -10.26
C LEU A 98 9.68 -3.73 -11.49
N GLU A 99 9.10 -4.24 -12.57
CA GLU A 99 9.80 -4.52 -13.83
C GLU A 99 10.38 -3.22 -14.43
N ASP A 100 9.58 -2.15 -14.42
CA ASP A 100 10.01 -0.82 -14.88
C ASP A 100 11.23 -0.36 -14.08
N LEU A 101 11.23 -0.56 -12.75
CA LEU A 101 12.36 -0.19 -11.89
C LEU A 101 13.59 -1.05 -12.13
N SER A 102 13.40 -2.37 -12.26
CA SER A 102 14.47 -3.35 -12.44
C SER A 102 15.31 -3.10 -13.70
N THR A 103 14.73 -2.42 -14.69
CA THR A 103 15.41 -2.02 -15.93
C THR A 103 16.45 -0.92 -15.69
N PHE A 104 16.26 -0.07 -14.68
CA PHE A 104 17.16 1.05 -14.38
C PHE A 104 18.09 0.79 -13.20
N ARG A 105 17.66 -0.02 -12.23
CA ARG A 105 18.48 -0.37 -11.05
C ARG A 105 18.06 -1.71 -10.43
N PRO A 106 18.98 -2.39 -9.70
CA PRO A 106 18.57 -3.50 -8.86
C PRO A 106 17.62 -3.03 -7.75
N LEU A 107 16.65 -3.89 -7.44
CA LEU A 107 15.79 -3.71 -6.26
C LEU A 107 16.59 -4.05 -5.00
N SER A 108 16.36 -3.30 -3.94
CA SER A 108 16.90 -3.61 -2.63
C SER A 108 16.07 -4.70 -1.94
N LYS A 109 16.70 -5.46 -1.05
CA LYS A 109 16.00 -6.47 -0.22
C LYS A 109 14.84 -5.87 0.58
N ALA A 110 14.93 -4.61 0.97
CA ALA A 110 13.88 -3.92 1.69
C ALA A 110 12.65 -3.68 0.81
N GLU A 111 12.83 -3.35 -0.46
CA GLU A 111 11.75 -3.13 -1.43
C GLU A 111 11.06 -4.44 -1.79
N GLU A 112 11.84 -5.50 -2.04
CA GLU A 112 11.30 -6.85 -2.25
C GLU A 112 10.49 -7.32 -1.04
N ALA A 113 11.05 -7.19 0.17
CA ALA A 113 10.36 -7.55 1.40
C ALA A 113 9.09 -6.71 1.59
N SER A 114 9.12 -5.42 1.27
CA SER A 114 7.96 -4.53 1.32
C SER A 114 6.81 -5.04 0.45
N MET A 115 7.12 -5.51 -0.76
CA MET A 115 6.13 -6.10 -1.66
C MET A 115 5.63 -7.46 -1.16
N CYS A 116 6.50 -8.32 -0.60
CA CYS A 116 6.05 -9.55 0.06
C CYS A 116 5.08 -9.28 1.22
N LEU A 117 5.32 -8.21 2.00
CA LEU A 117 4.46 -7.80 3.10
C LEU A 117 3.09 -7.28 2.61
N LEU A 118 3.04 -6.63 1.44
CA LEU A 118 1.78 -6.28 0.78
C LEU A 118 0.98 -7.54 0.41
N ALA A 119 1.63 -8.51 -0.24
CA ALA A 119 0.99 -9.78 -0.61
C ALA A 119 0.47 -10.55 0.62
N LEU A 120 1.22 -10.51 1.74
CA LEU A 120 0.80 -11.11 2.99
C LEU A 120 -0.48 -10.48 3.54
N LEU A 121 -0.58 -9.15 3.52
CA LEU A 121 -1.77 -8.43 3.98
C LEU A 121 -2.99 -8.72 3.12
N ILE A 122 -2.83 -8.76 1.78
CA ILE A 122 -3.87 -9.18 0.85
C ILE A 122 -4.35 -10.58 1.21
N LYS A 123 -3.43 -11.55 1.32
CA LYS A 123 -3.77 -12.93 1.66
C LYS A 123 -4.51 -13.04 2.99
N PHE A 124 -4.01 -12.37 4.03
CA PHE A 124 -4.60 -12.40 5.36
C PHE A 124 -6.07 -11.96 5.31
N TYR A 125 -6.35 -10.75 4.84
CA TYR A 125 -7.72 -10.22 4.84
C TYR A 125 -8.65 -10.94 3.86
N SER A 126 -8.13 -11.48 2.75
CA SER A 126 -8.92 -12.33 1.84
C SER A 126 -9.33 -13.67 2.44
N THR A 127 -8.55 -14.20 3.40
CA THR A 127 -8.87 -15.46 4.10
C THR A 127 -9.75 -15.26 5.33
N THR A 128 -9.55 -14.17 6.08
CA THR A 128 -10.32 -13.88 7.30
C THR A 128 -11.81 -13.68 7.02
N ASP A 129 -12.19 -13.23 5.83
CA ASP A 129 -13.60 -13.10 5.44
C ASP A 129 -14.26 -14.48 5.21
N ARG A 130 -13.52 -15.47 4.68
CA ARG A 130 -14.06 -16.82 4.45
C ARG A 130 -14.28 -17.62 5.73
N GLU A 131 -13.46 -17.39 6.76
CA GLU A 131 -13.55 -18.16 8.01
C GLU A 131 -14.63 -17.63 8.97
N LYS A 132 -14.96 -16.34 8.91
CA LYS A 132 -16.07 -15.77 9.71
C LYS A 132 -17.44 -16.38 9.39
N TRP A 133 -17.63 -16.93 8.18
CA TRP A 133 -18.89 -17.56 7.76
C TRP A 133 -18.89 -19.09 7.87
N ARG A 134 -17.76 -19.73 8.18
CA ARG A 134 -17.68 -21.21 8.31
C ARG A 134 -18.27 -21.77 9.61
N HIS A 135 -18.58 -20.91 10.58
CA HIS A 135 -19.20 -21.32 11.85
C HIS A 135 -20.71 -21.00 11.92
N ILE A 136 -21.32 -20.62 10.80
CA ILE A 136 -22.76 -20.24 10.71
C ILE A 136 -23.54 -21.19 9.76
N LEU A 137 -22.89 -22.20 9.18
CA LEU A 137 -23.53 -23.28 8.40
C LEU A 137 -23.25 -24.63 9.06
#